data_AF-A0A2N2SFH6-F1
#
_entry.id   AF-A0A2N2SFH6-F1
#
_cell.length_a   1.000
_cell.length_b   1.000
_cell.length_c   1.000
_cell.angle_alpha   90.00
_cell.angle_beta   90.00
_cell.angle_gamma   90.00
#
_symmetry.space_group_name_H-M   'P 1'
#
loop_
_entity.id
_entity.type
_entity.pdbx_description
1 polymer ?
#
loop_
_entity_poly.entity_id
_entity_poly.type
_entity_poly.pdbx_seq_one_letter_code
_entity_poly.pdbx_strand_id
1 'polypeptide(L)'
;MSNTIPAGANAPIICVVGARPNYMKVAPIIRAFAAHQPALRTLLVHTGQHYDPAMKDRLFTDLELPEPDVNLAVGSGSHAVQTAEV
;
A
#
# COMPACT_ATOMS: atom_id res chain seq x y z
N MET A 1 13.77 -25.42 1.11
CA MET A 1 12.83 -24.97 0.06
C MET A 1 13.37 -23.66 -0.51
N SER A 2 14.12 -23.74 -1.60
CA SER A 2 14.76 -22.56 -2.22
C SER A 2 13.72 -21.83 -3.08
N ASN A 3 13.27 -20.67 -2.61
CA ASN A 3 12.31 -19.85 -3.34
C ASN A 3 13.06 -18.94 -4.33
N THR A 4 13.68 -19.56 -5.34
CA THR A 4 14.37 -18.82 -6.40
C THR A 4 13.29 -18.32 -7.36
N ILE A 5 13.02 -17.01 -7.36
CA ILE A 5 12.13 -16.42 -8.36
C ILE A 5 12.80 -16.60 -9.73
N PRO A 6 12.17 -17.29 -10.69
CA PRO A 6 12.78 -17.54 -11.99
C PRO A 6 13.08 -16.22 -12.69
N ALA A 7 14.30 -16.10 -13.22
CA ALA A 7 14.73 -14.98 -14.05
C ALA A 7 13.87 -14.93 -15.32
N GLY A 8 12.79 -14.15 -15.28
CA GLY A 8 11.77 -14.10 -16.33
C GLY A 8 10.35 -13.90 -15.80
N ALA A 9 10.08 -14.24 -14.53
CA ALA A 9 8.88 -13.78 -13.86
C ALA A 9 9.11 -12.33 -13.41
N ASN A 10 8.42 -11.38 -14.04
CA ASN A 10 8.45 -9.98 -13.63
C ASN A 10 7.76 -9.91 -12.24
N ALA A 11 8.56 -10.09 -11.18
CA ALA A 11 8.06 -10.07 -9.81
C ALA A 11 7.39 -8.71 -9.56
N PRO A 12 6.21 -8.70 -8.92
CA PRO A 12 5.53 -7.45 -8.65
C PRO A 12 6.35 -6.59 -7.69
N ILE A 13 6.34 -5.28 -7.92
CA ILE A 13 6.78 -4.32 -6.92
C ILE A 13 5.67 -4.22 -5.88
N ILE A 14 5.99 -4.55 -4.62
CA ILE A 14 5.03 -4.48 -3.52
C ILE A 14 5.15 -3.12 -2.84
N CYS A 15 4.06 -2.36 -2.86
CA CYS A 15 3.93 -1.09 -2.16
C CYS A 15 3.13 -1.29 -0.88
N VAL A 16 3.80 -1.23 0.27
CA VAL A 16 3.17 -1.38 1.59
C VAL A 16 2.83 -0.01 2.19
N VAL A 17 1.57 0.18 2.58
CA VAL A 17 1.07 1.43 3.16
C VAL A 17 0.32 1.19 4.46
N GLY A 18 0.54 2.05 5.45
CA GLY A 18 -0.14 1.97 6.75
C GLY A 18 -0.73 3.29 7.21
N ALA A 19 -0.01 4.40 7.05
CA ALA A 19 -0.44 5.72 7.48
C ALA A 19 -0.83 6.61 6.30
N ARG A 20 -1.68 7.64 6.52
CA ARG A 20 -2.11 8.64 5.52
C ARG A 20 -0.94 9.22 4.71
N PRO A 21 0.22 9.58 5.30
CA PRO A 21 1.36 10.08 4.53
C PRO A 21 1.92 9.07 3.51
N ASN A 22 1.74 7.76 3.73
CA ASN A 22 2.19 6.74 2.77
C ASN A 22 1.34 6.78 1.49
N TYR A 23 0.02 6.94 1.61
CA TYR A 23 -0.89 7.02 0.45
C TYR A 23 -0.58 8.21 -0.45
N MET A 24 -0.39 9.40 0.13
CA MET A 24 -0.03 10.61 -0.60
C MET A 24 1.25 10.42 -1.42
N LYS A 25 2.22 9.66 -0.87
CA LYS A 25 3.52 9.40 -1.50
C LYS A 25 3.47 8.27 -2.53
N VAL A 26 2.66 7.24 -2.30
CA VAL A 26 2.59 6.07 -3.18
C VAL A 26 1.77 6.33 -4.43
N ALA A 27 0.76 7.20 -4.37
CA ALA A 27 -0.10 7.55 -5.50
C ALA A 27 0.65 7.96 -6.77
N PRO A 28 1.59 8.94 -6.74
CA PRO A 28 2.37 9.28 -7.93
C PRO A 28 3.28 8.14 -8.40
N ILE A 29 3.76 7.29 -7.49
CA ILE A 29 4.63 6.15 -7.82
C ILE A 29 3.85 5.05 -8.56
N ILE A 30 2.66 4.69 -8.08
CA ILE A 30 1.79 3.71 -8.73
C ILE A 30 1.38 4.18 -10.13
N ARG A 31 1.04 5.46 -10.29
CA ARG A 31 0.78 6.04 -11.61
C ARG A 31 1.99 5.94 -12.54
N ALA A 32 3.19 6.25 -12.05
CA ALA A 32 4.41 6.12 -12.83
C ALA A 32 4.69 4.66 -13.25
N PHE A 33 4.44 3.70 -12.37
CA PHE A 33 4.59 2.27 -12.66
C PHE A 33 3.58 1.78 -13.71
N ALA A 34 2.33 2.24 -13.63
CA ALA A 34 1.30 1.94 -14.63
C ALA A 34 1.60 2.57 -16.00
N ALA A 35 2.19 3.77 -16.02
CA ALA A 35 2.54 4.48 -17.26
C ALA A 35 3.84 3.99 -17.93
N HIS A 36 4.68 3.23 -17.20
CA HIS A 36 5.92 2.66 -17.73
C HIS A 36 5.64 1.66 -18.87
N GLN A 37 6.60 1.49 -19.80
CA GLN A 37 6.48 0.55 -20.92
C GLN A 37 7.70 -0.40 -20.94
N PRO A 38 7.51 -1.70 -20.68
CA PRO A 38 6.24 -2.38 -20.32
C PRO A 38 5.74 -1.97 -18.92
N ALA A 39 4.43 -1.99 -18.69
CA ALA A 39 3.86 -1.63 -17.38
C ALA A 39 4.51 -2.46 -16.26
N LEU A 40 4.92 -1.79 -15.19
CA LEU A 40 5.50 -2.46 -14.04
C LEU A 40 4.35 -3.00 -13.18
N ARG A 41 4.34 -4.33 -12.96
CA ARG A 41 3.33 -4.96 -12.13
C ARG A 41 3.50 -4.49 -10.69
N THR A 42 2.44 -3.97 -10.09
CA THR A 42 2.43 -3.49 -8.71
C THR A 42 1.42 -4.24 -7.88
N LEU A 43 1.71 -4.43 -6.59
CA LEU A 43 0.75 -4.86 -5.58
C LEU A 43 0.69 -3.84 -4.46
N LEU A 44 -0.49 -3.30 -4.18
CA LEU A 44 -0.74 -2.38 -3.08
C LEU A 44 -1.21 -3.15 -1.84
N VAL A 45 -0.43 -3.09 -0.78
CA VAL A 45 -0.73 -3.78 0.49
C VAL A 45 -1.03 -2.74 1.56
N HIS A 46 -2.24 -2.78 2.11
CA HIS A 46 -2.62 -2.03 3.29
C HIS A 46 -2.35 -2.83 4.57
N THR A 47 -1.70 -2.23 5.56
CA THR A 47 -1.38 -2.92 6.82
C THR A 47 -2.58 -3.01 7.79
N GLY A 48 -3.66 -2.25 7.57
CA GLY A 48 -4.84 -2.28 8.43
C GLY A 48 -4.81 -1.31 9.61
N GLN A 49 -3.95 -0.28 9.59
CA GLN A 49 -3.94 0.75 10.63
C GLN A 49 -5.20 1.63 10.56
N HIS A 50 -5.69 2.06 11.72
CA HIS A 50 -6.99 2.72 11.87
C HIS A 50 -7.06 4.08 11.18
N TYR A 51 -7.72 4.11 10.03
CA TYR A 51 -8.47 5.26 9.57
C TYR A 51 -9.95 4.91 9.58
N ASP A 52 -10.77 5.84 10.06
CA ASP A 52 -12.21 5.82 9.86
C ASP A 52 -12.50 5.35 8.42
N PRO A 53 -13.29 4.27 8.22
CA PRO A 53 -13.62 3.75 6.89
C PRO A 53 -14.06 4.84 5.91
N ALA A 54 -14.80 5.85 6.39
CA ALA A 54 -15.22 6.99 5.58
C ALA A 54 -14.05 7.89 5.13
N MET A 55 -12.99 7.97 5.94
CA MET A 55 -11.76 8.69 5.60
C MET A 55 -10.90 7.91 4.62
N LYS A 56 -10.87 6.57 4.74
CA LYS A 56 -10.16 5.68 3.84
C LYS A 56 -10.71 5.80 2.41
N ASP A 57 -12.02 5.64 2.23
CA ASP A 57 -12.64 5.60 0.89
C ASP A 57 -12.48 6.93 0.11
N ARG A 58 -12.55 8.06 0.82
CA ARG A 58 -12.25 9.38 0.23
C ARG A 58 -10.81 9.49 -0.22
N LEU A 59 -9.85 9.01 0.57
CA LEU A 59 -8.43 9.11 0.23
C LEU A 59 -8.06 8.34 -1.04
N PHE A 60 -8.62 7.15 -1.25
CA PHE A 60 -8.40 6.38 -2.48
C PHE A 60 -8.99 7.10 -3.70
N THR A 61 -10.19 7.63 -3.55
CA THR A 61 -10.87 8.41 -4.60
C THR A 61 -10.08 9.68 -4.94
N ASP A 62 -9.75 10.50 -3.94
CA ASP A 62 -9.06 11.79 -4.11
C ASP A 62 -7.66 11.64 -4.70
N LEU A 63 -6.98 10.51 -4.42
CA LEU A 63 -5.63 10.24 -4.93
C LEU A 63 -5.63 9.44 -6.22
N GLU A 64 -6.79 9.05 -6.74
CA GLU A 64 -6.95 8.15 -7.89
C GLU A 64 -6.12 6.87 -7.70
N LEU A 65 -6.14 6.33 -6.47
CA LEU A 65 -5.47 5.10 -6.12
C LEU A 65 -6.39 3.90 -6.39
N PRO A 66 -5.86 2.76 -6.89
CA PRO A 66 -6.62 1.52 -6.88
C PRO A 66 -6.89 1.07 -5.44
N GLU A 67 -7.95 0.29 -5.24
CA GLU A 67 -8.15 -0.44 -3.98
C GLU A 67 -6.93 -1.34 -3.69
N PRO A 68 -6.57 -1.54 -2.41
CA PRO A 68 -5.44 -2.38 -2.05
C PRO A 68 -5.73 -3.85 -2.44
N ASP A 69 -4.76 -4.48 -3.08
CA ASP A 69 -4.80 -5.91 -3.42
C ASP A 69 -4.85 -6.79 -2.18
N VAL A 70 -4.23 -6.34 -1.08
CA VAL A 70 -4.20 -7.06 0.20
C VAL A 70 -4.41 -6.08 1.34
N ASN A 71 -5.30 -6.45 2.28
CA ASN A 71 -5.41 -5.80 3.58
C ASN A 71 -4.97 -6.79 4.67
N LEU A 72 -3.88 -6.48 5.37
CA LEU A 72 -3.30 -7.35 6.39
C LEU A 72 -4.07 -7.32 7.72
N ALA A 73 -4.95 -6.33 7.93
CA ALA A 73 -5.74 -6.19 9.14
C ALA A 73 -4.93 -6.30 10.47
N VAL A 74 -3.68 -5.85 10.46
CA VAL A 74 -2.79 -5.90 11.65
C VAL A 74 -3.32 -4.99 12.76
N GLY A 75 -4.13 -3.99 12.39
CA GLY A 75 -4.61 -2.97 13.31
C GLY A 75 -3.51 -2.00 13.71
N SER A 76 -3.90 -1.00 14.49
CA SER A 76 -2.98 -0.18 15.26
C SER A 76 -3.63 0.09 16.61
N GLY A 77 -2.87 0.12 17.70
CA GLY A 77 -3.36 0.77 18.92
C GLY A 77 -3.78 2.21 18.61
N SER A 78 -4.53 2.85 19.50
CA SER A 78 -4.79 4.29 19.34
C SER A 78 -3.46 5.06 19.26
N HIS A 79 -3.48 6.26 18.68
CA HIS A 79 -2.30 7.13 18.67
C HIS A 79 -1.67 7.27 20.08
N ALA A 80 -2.50 7.30 21.13
CA ALA A 80 -2.03 7.34 22.51
C ALA A 80 -1.30 6.05 22.92
N VAL A 81 -1.85 4.88 22.59
CA VAL A 81 -1.21 3.58 22.88
C VAL A 81 0.12 3.46 22.14
N GLN A 82 0.16 3.81 20.86
CA GLN A 82 1.39 3.71 20.06
C GLN A 82 2.46 4.71 20.50
N THR A 83 2.09 5.85 21.07
CA THR A 83 3.03 6.84 21.60
C THR A 83 3.56 6.42 22.98
N ALA A 84 2.75 5.74 23.79
CA ALA A 84 3.12 5.28 25.11
C ALA A 84 4.05 4.04 25.10
N GLU A 85 4.13 3.32 23.97
CA GLU A 85 5.01 2.16 23.79
C GLU A 85 6.45 2.52 23.39
N VAL A 86 6.79 3.81 23.24
CA VAL A 86 8.12 4.31 22.85
C VAL A 86 8.85 4.95 24.03
#